data_AF-A0A257S2B7-F1
#
_entry.id   AF-A0A257S2B7-F1
#
_cell.length_a   1.000
_cell.length_b   1.000
_cell.length_c   1.000
_cell.angle_alpha   90.00
_cell.angle_beta   90.00
_cell.angle_gamma   90.00
#
_symmetry.space_group_name_H-M   'P 1'
#
loop_
_entity.id
_entity.type
_entity.pdbx_description
1 polymer ?
#
loop_
_entity_poly.entity_id
_entity_poly.type
_entity_poly.pdbx_seq_one_letter_code
_entity_poly.pdbx_strand_id
1 'polypeptide(L)' 'MNDTEFPDDLVAESPAAPLLRFLLAPLHPWLNDGATEELCINRPGECWVRQRGVFERYKMPLDRSALEDIAVLAGA' A
#
# COMPACT_ATOMS: atom_id res chain seq x y z
N MET A 1 14.06 35.99 4.77
CA MET A 1 13.79 34.89 3.83
C MET A 1 14.69 33.76 4.25
N ASN A 2 14.14 32.79 4.99
CA ASN A 2 14.87 31.57 5.34
C ASN A 2 14.44 30.52 4.32
N ASP A 3 15.22 30.37 3.26
CA ASP A 3 15.15 29.21 2.38
C ASP A 3 15.68 28.03 3.20
N THR A 4 14.77 27.31 3.84
CA THR A 4 15.09 26.01 4.43
C THR A 4 15.07 25.02 3.27
N GLU A 5 16.16 24.93 2.53
CA GLU A 5 16.41 23.80 1.63
C GLU A 5 16.52 22.56 2.52
N PHE A 6 15.51 21.71 2.48
CA PHE A 6 15.62 20.36 3.02
C PHE A 6 16.51 19.57 2.06
N PRO A 7 17.69 19.07 2.48
CA PRO A 7 18.58 18.33 1.59
C PRO A 7 17.87 17.08 1.08
N ASP A 8 17.99 16.77 -0.21
CA ASP A 8 17.39 15.62 -0.91
C ASP A 8 17.82 14.23 -0.34
N ASP A 9 18.67 14.20 0.69
CA ASP A 9 19.11 13.00 1.41
C ASP A 9 18.04 12.45 2.40
N LEU A 10 16.77 12.77 2.17
CA LEU A 10 15.62 12.39 3.00
C LEU A 10 15.27 10.90 2.81
N VAL A 11 15.64 10.10 3.82
CA VAL A 11 15.30 8.68 4.03
C VAL A 11 15.81 7.75 2.93
N ALA A 12 16.97 7.13 3.19
CA ALA A 12 17.38 5.94 2.44
C ALA A 12 16.21 4.93 2.44
N GLU A 13 15.72 4.62 1.24
CA GLU A 13 14.61 3.69 1.08
C GLU A 13 14.96 2.34 1.72
N SER A 14 14.02 1.77 2.49
CA SER A 14 14.21 0.45 3.12
C SER A 14 14.62 -0.57 2.04
N PRO A 15 15.62 -1.43 2.28
CA PRO A 15 15.96 -2.52 1.36
C PRO A 15 14.78 -3.45 1.05
N ALA A 16 13.75 -3.46 1.90
CA ALA A 16 12.51 -4.21 1.69
C ALA A 16 11.58 -3.59 0.61
N ALA A 17 11.73 -2.29 0.30
CA ALA A 17 10.79 -1.55 -0.52
C ALA A 17 10.59 -2.12 -1.94
N PRO A 18 11.62 -2.60 -2.66
CA PRO A 18 11.43 -3.21 -3.97
C PRO A 18 10.53 -4.46 -3.93
N LEU A 19 10.73 -5.32 -2.93
CA LEU A 19 9.94 -6.54 -2.77
C LEU A 19 8.53 -6.22 -2.26
N LEU A 20 8.39 -5.27 -1.35
CA LEU A 20 7.09 -4.79 -0.90
C LEU A 20 6.26 -4.25 -2.08
N ARG A 21 6.84 -3.41 -2.94
CA ARG A 21 6.17 -2.93 -4.16
C ARG A 21 5.74 -4.07 -5.09
N PHE A 22 6.56 -5.10 -5.22
CA PHE A 22 6.19 -6.27 -6.02
C PHE A 22 4.97 -6.99 -5.43
N LEU A 23 4.92 -7.21 -4.11
CA LEU A 23 3.79 -7.86 -3.45
C LEU A 23 2.51 -7.01 -3.44
N LEU A 24 2.65 -5.68 -3.44
CA LEU A 24 1.52 -4.73 -3.51
C LEU A 24 0.94 -4.59 -4.92
N ALA A 25 1.52 -5.22 -5.94
CA ALA A 25 1.06 -5.09 -7.33
C ALA A 25 -0.45 -5.33 -7.54
N PRO A 26 -1.12 -6.29 -6.88
CA PRO A 26 -2.56 -6.47 -6.99
C PRO A 26 -3.39 -5.28 -6.47
N LEU A 27 -2.83 -4.48 -5.56
CA LEU A 27 -3.48 -3.32 -4.95
C LEU A 27 -3.22 -2.01 -5.72
N HIS A 28 -2.25 -2.00 -6.63
CA HIS A 28 -1.86 -0.81 -7.41
C HIS A 28 -3.01 -0.07 -8.10
N PRO A 29 -4.07 -0.72 -8.63
CA PRO A 29 -5.19 0.01 -9.22
C PRO A 29 -5.84 1.01 -8.27
N TRP A 30 -5.91 0.68 -6.98
CA TRP A 30 -6.51 1.54 -5.96
C TRP A 30 -5.48 2.42 -5.26
N LEU A 31 -4.26 1.93 -5.04
CA LEU A 31 -3.18 2.72 -4.43
C LEU A 31 -2.77 3.93 -5.29
N ASN A 32 -2.93 3.83 -6.61
CA ASN A 32 -2.63 4.92 -7.55
C ASN A 32 -3.88 5.71 -7.97
N ASP A 33 -5.07 5.34 -7.49
CA ASP A 33 -6.31 6.06 -7.78
C ASP A 33 -6.54 7.15 -6.73
N GLY A 34 -6.47 8.41 -7.16
CA GLY A 34 -6.71 9.56 -6.29
C GLY A 34 -8.13 9.67 -5.73
N ALA A 35 -9.09 8.88 -6.23
CA ALA A 35 -10.42 8.76 -5.64
C ALA A 35 -10.48 7.79 -4.45
N THR A 36 -9.45 6.96 -4.25
CA THR A 36 -9.37 6.01 -3.13
C THR A 36 -9.07 6.74 -1.83
N GLU A 37 -10.01 6.65 -0.89
CA GLU A 37 -9.88 7.24 0.44
C GLU A 37 -9.30 6.22 1.42
N GLU A 38 -9.76 4.96 1.35
CA GLU A 38 -9.29 3.87 2.21
C GLU A 38 -9.24 2.55 1.43
N LEU A 39 -8.27 1.70 1.78
CA LEU A 39 -8.18 0.32 1.31
C LEU A 39 -7.98 -0.60 2.53
N CYS A 40 -8.87 -1.57 2.69
CA CYS A 40 -8.85 -2.50 3.81
C CYS A 40 -8.80 -3.95 3.32
N ILE A 41 -8.07 -4.80 4.04
CA ILE A 41 -8.05 -6.25 3.83
C ILE A 41 -8.45 -6.91 5.15
N ASN A 42 -9.67 -7.43 5.21
CA ASN A 42 -10.23 -8.03 6.43
C ASN A 42 -9.97 -9.55 6.50
N ARG A 43 -9.75 -10.20 5.35
CA ARG A 43 -9.39 -11.62 5.23
C ARG A 43 -8.74 -11.91 3.88
N PRO A 44 -7.97 -13.01 3.75
CA PRO A 44 -7.44 -13.45 2.46
C PRO A 44 -8.52 -13.56 1.39
N GLY A 45 -8.17 -13.21 0.16
CA GLY A 45 -9.07 -13.31 -0.99
C GLY A 45 -9.94 -12.08 -1.27
N GLU A 46 -9.88 -11.02 -0.45
CA GLU A 46 -10.67 -9.80 -0.69
C GLU A 46 -10.00 -8.50 -0.25
N CYS A 47 -10.48 -7.40 -0.81
CA CYS A 47 -10.28 -6.07 -0.25
C CYS A 47 -11.59 -5.27 -0.24
N TRP A 48 -11.58 -4.21 0.53
CA TRP A 48 -12.63 -3.21 0.62
C TRP A 48 -12.02 -1.86 0.28
N VAL A 49 -12.68 -1.11 -0.60
CA VAL A 49 -12.18 0.19 -1.06
C VAL A 49 -13.25 1.23 -0.78
N ARG A 50 -12.86 2.32 -0.11
CA ARG A 50 -13.75 3.46 0.14
C ARG A 50 -13.51 4.54 -0.91
N GLN A 51 -14.55 4.88 -1.65
CA GLN A 51 -14.55 6.00 -2.59
C GLN A 51 -15.86 6.78 -2.45
N ARG A 52 -15.77 8.11 -2.39
CA ARG A 52 -16.93 9.01 -2.23
C ARG A 52 -17.81 8.63 -1.04
N GLY A 53 -17.18 8.22 0.06
CA GLY A 53 -17.88 7.81 1.28
C GLY A 53 -18.51 6.41 1.27
N VAL A 54 -18.37 5.62 0.21
CA VAL A 54 -18.98 4.29 0.09
C VAL A 54 -17.90 3.21 0.03
N PHE A 55 -18.10 2.12 0.78
CA PHE A 55 -17.25 0.94 0.71
C PHE A 55 -17.79 -0.07 -0.31
N GLU A 56 -16.91 -0.50 -1.21
CA GLU A 56 -17.17 -1.59 -2.14
C GLU A 56 -16.16 -2.72 -1.95
N ARG A 57 -16.63 -3.96 -2.13
CA ARG A 57 -15.84 -5.17 -1.90
C ARG A 57 -15.38 -5.78 -3.22
N TYR A 58 -14.09 -6.08 -3.32
CA TYR A 58 -13.46 -6.68 -4.49
C TYR A 58 -12.79 -8.01 -4.14
N LYS A 59 -12.76 -8.93 -5.11
CA LYS A 59 -11.93 -10.15 -5.00
C LYS A 59 -10.46 -9.77 -5.15
N MET A 60 -9.62 -10.35 -4.32
CA MET A 60 -8.18 -10.05 -4.28
C MET A 60 -7.38 -11.34 -4.35
N PRO A 61 -6.39 -11.48 -5.25
CA PRO A 61 -5.55 -12.67 -5.32
C PRO A 61 -4.41 -12.63 -4.27
N LEU A 62 -4.72 -12.22 -3.04
CA LEU A 62 -3.78 -12.24 -1.92
C LEU A 62 -4.26 -13.30 -0.92
N ASP A 63 -3.44 -14.34 -0.74
CA ASP A 63 -3.66 -15.34 0.29
C ASP A 63 -3.04 -14.92 1.63
N ARG A 64 -3.15 -15.78 2.63
CA ARG A 64 -2.61 -15.49 3.96
C ARG A 64 -1.09 -15.32 3.95
N SER A 65 -0.35 -16.13 3.18
CA SER A 65 1.11 -16.07 3.13
C SER A 65 1.57 -14.73 2.56
N ALA A 66 0.95 -14.30 1.45
CA ALA A 66 1.26 -13.02 0.85
C ALA A 66 0.96 -11.84 1.79
N LEU A 67 -0.11 -11.90 2.57
CA LEU A 67 -0.43 -10.87 3.57
C LEU A 67 0.58 -10.83 4.72
N GLU A 68 1.04 -11.99 5.20
CA GLU A 68 2.10 -12.08 6.22
C GLU A 68 3.43 -11.51 5.68
N ASP A 69 3.82 -11.84 4.45
CA ASP A 69 5.02 -11.32 3.80
C ASP A 69 4.97 -9.79 3.62
N ILE A 70 3.81 -9.25 3.21
CA ILE A 70 3.58 -7.80 3.12
C ILE A 70 3.76 -7.14 4.49
N ALA A 71 3.19 -7.73 5.55
CA ALA A 71 3.28 -7.17 6.90
C ALA A 71 4.73 -7.14 7.42
N VAL A 72 5.50 -8.21 7.15
CA VAL A 72 6.92 -8.30 7.52
C VAL A 72 7.73 -7.23 6.77
N LEU A 73 7.56 -7.10 5.46
CA LEU A 73 8.32 -6.16 4.64
C LEU A 73 7.93 -4.70 4.90
N ALA A 74 6.67 -4.42 5.24
CA ALA A 74 6.21 -3.08 5.59
C ALA A 74 6.72 -2.61 6.96
N GLY A 75 7.06 -3.55 7.85
CA GLY A 75 7.61 -3.25 9.19
C GLY A 75 9.13 -3.21 9.27
N ALA A 76 9.85 -3.45 8.16
CA ALA A 76 11.30 -3.59 8.08
C ALA A 76 12.01 -2.29 7.62
#